data_AF-A0A1I6JSM1-F1
#
_entry.id   AF-A0A1I6JSM1-F1
#
_cell.length_a   1.000
_cell.length_b   1.000
_cell.length_c   1.000
_cell.angle_alpha   90.00
_cell.angle_beta   90.00
_cell.angle_gamma   90.00
#
_symmetry.space_group_name_H-M   'P 1'
#
loop_
_entity.id
_entity.type
_entity.pdbx_description
1 polymer ?
#
loop_
_entity_poly.entity_id
_entity_poly.type
_entity_poly.pdbx_seq_one_letter_code
_entity_poly.pdbx_strand_id
1 'polypeptide(L)' 'MQYVRKMLKDTKGATAIEYGLIAALIAVAAITAMSTLGKTLTNTFTNVSNNMKSS' A
#
# COMPACT_ATOMS: atom_id res chain seq x y z
N MET A 1 -37.92 -17.76 3.22
CA MET A 1 -37.64 -16.39 3.72
C MET A 1 -36.59 -16.30 4.85
N GLN A 2 -36.03 -17.40 5.38
CA GLN A 2 -35.05 -17.30 6.47
C GLN A 2 -33.63 -16.93 6.00
N TYR A 3 -33.21 -17.38 4.82
CA TYR A 3 -31.91 -17.04 4.24
C TYR A 3 -31.74 -15.53 3.97
N VAL A 4 -32.76 -14.90 3.35
CA VAL A 4 -32.76 -13.46 3.06
C VAL A 4 -32.70 -12.62 4.34
N ARG A 5 -33.42 -13.02 5.39
CA ARG A 5 -33.37 -12.35 6.71
C ARG A 5 -32.00 -12.51 7.40
N LYS A 6 -31.31 -13.63 7.17
CA LYS A 6 -29.98 -13.90 7.74
C LYS A 6 -28.90 -13.05 7.06
N MET A 7 -28.98 -12.86 5.74
CA MET A 7 -28.09 -11.95 5.00
C MET A 7 -28.28 -10.49 5.40
N LEU A 8 -29.52 -10.03 5.57
CA LEU A 8 -29.82 -8.65 6.01
C LEU A 8 -29.38 -8.36 7.46
N LYS A 9 -29.15 -9.40 8.26
CA LYS A 9 -28.69 -9.29 9.66
C LYS A 9 -27.18 -9.53 9.80
N ASP A 10 -26.48 -9.79 8.70
CA ASP A 10 -25.05 -10.08 8.70
C ASP A 10 -24.23 -8.77 8.73
N THR A 11 -23.52 -8.53 9.83
CA THR A 11 -22.67 -7.35 10.03
C THR A 11 -21.25 -7.56 9.51
N LYS A 12 -20.89 -8.75 9.00
CA LYS A 12 -19.54 -9.03 8.48
C LYS A 12 -19.16 -8.08 7.34
N GLY A 13 -20.11 -7.64 6.53
CA GLY A 13 -19.88 -6.62 5.49
C GLY A 13 -19.49 -5.26 6.07
N ALA A 14 -20.11 -4.85 7.18
CA ALA A 14 -19.76 -3.61 7.87
C ALA A 14 -18.34 -3.68 8.45
N THR A 15 -17.96 -4.82 9.06
CA THR A 15 -16.58 -5.01 9.55
C THR A 15 -15.56 -5.04 8.41
N ALA A 16 -15.92 -5.56 7.23
CA ALA A 16 -15.04 -5.57 6.07
C ALA A 16 -14.73 -4.17 5.54
N ILE A 17 -15.67 -3.23 5.66
CA ILE A 17 -15.46 -1.82 5.28
C ILE A 17 -14.50 -1.13 6.25
N GLU A 18 -14.60 -1.40 7.55
CA GLU A 18 -13.71 -0.84 8.57
C GLU A 18 -12.26 -1.31 8.38
N TYR A 19 -12.05 -2.62 8.26
CA TYR A 19 -10.73 -3.18 7.97
C TYR A 19 -10.24 -2.81 6.56
N GLY A 20 -11.14 -2.66 5.60
CA GLY A 20 -10.83 -2.20 4.25
C GLY A 20 -10.26 -0.79 4.22
N LEU A 21 -10.80 0.13 5.03
CA LEU A 21 -10.29 1.50 5.14
C LEU A 21 -8.90 1.52 5.82
N ILE A 22 -8.70 0.73 6.87
CA ILE A 22 -7.38 0.62 7.52
C ILE A 22 -6.34 0.06 6.53
N ALA A 23 -6.69 -1.01 5.81
CA ALA A 23 -5.82 -1.59 4.80
C ALA A 23 -5.47 -0.60 3.68
N ALA A 24 -6.44 0.21 3.24
CA ALA A 24 -6.20 1.25 2.24
C ALA A 24 -5.20 2.31 2.73
N LEU A 25 -5.31 2.76 3.99
CA LEU A 25 -4.37 3.73 4.57
C LEU A 25 -2.95 3.16 4.68
N ILE A 26 -2.82 1.90 5.13
CA ILE A 26 -1.53 1.21 5.20
C ILE A 26 -0.92 1.08 3.80
N ALA A 27 -1.72 0.71 2.80
CA ALA A 27 -1.26 0.56 1.42
C ALA A 27 -0.74 1.89 0.86
N VAL A 28 -1.46 2.99 1.07
CA VAL A 28 -1.01 4.32 0.62
C VAL A 28 0.32 4.70 1.27
N ALA A 29 0.44 4.55 2.59
CA ALA A 29 1.68 4.84 3.31
C ALA A 29 2.86 3.99 2.81
N ALA A 30 2.62 2.70 2.57
CA ALA A 30 3.63 1.78 2.04
C ALA A 30 4.08 2.18 0.63
N ILE A 31 3.17 2.56 -0.26
CA ILE A 31 3.48 3.04 -1.61
C ILE A 31 4.36 4.30 -1.54
N THR A 32 4.01 5.27 -0.68
CA THR A 32 4.79 6.50 -0.51
C THR A 32 6.20 6.23 0.00
N ALA A 33 6.33 5.34 0.99
CA ALA A 33 7.63 4.95 1.54
C ALA A 33 8.49 4.25 0.48
N MET A 34 7.92 3.29 -0.25
CA MET A 34 8.61 2.57 -1.33
C MET A 34 9.03 3.49 -2.48
N SER A 35 8.20 4.48 -2.84
CA SER A 35 8.57 5.46 -3.86
C SER A 35 9.79 6.29 -3.45
N THR A 36 9.83 6.74 -2.20
CA THR A 36 10.94 7.53 -1.65
C THR A 36 12.22 6.70 -1.56
N LEU A 37 12.11 5.45 -1.11
CA LEU A 37 13.21 4.51 -1.08
C LEU A 37 13.77 4.25 -2.48
N GLY A 38 12.89 4.01 -3.46
CA GLY A 38 13.28 3.80 -4.85
C GLY A 38 14.07 4.98 -5.42
N LYS A 39 13.60 6.21 -5.21
CA LYS A 39 14.32 7.43 -5.62
C LYS A 39 15.71 7.52 -4.98
N THR A 40 15.80 7.24 -3.69
CA THR A 40 17.08 7.28 -2.96
C THR A 40 18.05 6.23 -3.52
N LEU A 41 17.56 5.02 -3.78
CA LEU A 41 18.36 3.94 -4.34
C LEU A 41 18.86 4.28 -5.75
N THR A 42 17.98 4.79 -6.61
CA THR A 42 18.35 5.26 -7.95
C THR A 42 19.42 6.33 -7.87
N ASN A 43 19.23 7.35 -7.03
CA ASN A 43 20.22 8.42 -6.87
C ASN A 43 21.59 7.89 -6.42
N THR A 44 21.61 6.95 -5.47
CA THR A 44 22.85 6.31 -5.01
C THR A 44 23.58 5.61 -6.16
N PHE A 45 22.88 4.76 -6.92
CA PHE A 45 23.49 4.05 -8.03
C PHE A 45 23.88 4.97 -9.20
N THR A 46 23.09 6.00 -9.48
CA THR A 46 23.45 7.03 -10.46
C THR A 46 24.72 7.77 -10.03
N ASN A 47 24.84 8.14 -8.75
CA ASN A 47 26.04 8.79 -8.24
C ASN A 47 27.27 7.89 -8.39
N VAL A 48 27.18 6.62 -8.01
CA VAL A 48 28.27 5.66 -8.21
C VAL A 48 28.64 5.54 -9.69
N SER A 49 27.66 5.39 -10.58
CA SER A 49 27.88 5.30 -12.02
C SER A 49 28.57 6.55 -12.58
N ASN A 50 28.19 7.74 -12.12
CA ASN A 50 28.79 8.99 -12.56
C ASN A 50 30.24 9.13 -12.10
N ASN A 51 30.53 8.76 -10.85
CA ASN A 51 31.91 8.78 -10.33
C ASN A 51 32.82 7.78 -11.07
N MET A 52 32.29 6.59 -11.41
CA MET A 52 33.02 5.62 -12.22
C MET A 52 33.27 6.09 -13.65
N LYS A 53 32.35 6.85 -14.26
CA LYS A 53 32.52 7.41 -15.61
C LYS A 53 33.48 8.60 -15.66
N SER A 54 33.62 9.32 -14.56
CA SER A 54 34.50 10.49 -14.46
C SER A 54 35.95 10.12 -14.09
N SER A 55 36.20 8.86 -13.73
CA SER A 55 37.54 8.30 -13.48
C SER A 55 38.06 7.59 -14.72
#